data_AF-A0A1P8UL35-F1
#
_entry.id   AF-A0A1P8UL35-F1
#
_cell.length_a   1.000
_cell.length_b   1.000
_cell.length_c   1.000
_cell.angle_alpha   90.00
_cell.angle_beta   90.00
_cell.angle_gamma   90.00
#
_symmetry.space_group_name_H-M   'P 1'
#
loop_
_entity.id
_entity.type
_entity.pdbx_description
1 polymer ?
#
loop_
_entity_poly.entity_id
_entity_poly.type
_entity_poly.pdbx_seq_one_letter_code
_entity_poly.pdbx_strand_id
1 'polypeptide(L)'
;MLVGYRADHVFNPWNEINCFYQDHGGYLARRERLLQHMDCDAKLILCGEAPGYQGCAWSGVPFTSERLLCERQIPRIDTAARLSSRSRPWSEPSATTVWKTLYRLGLADSTVLWNAFPWHPHKPNIESSNRKPTSAEVAAGVDILSRFASLYPNARIVAVGRVAADAIQRSGLPLAGAVRHPSYGGAPEFAVGLAALMAS
;
A
#
# COMPACT_ATOMS: atom_id res chain seq x y z
N MET A 1 -11.73 3.42 13.20
CA MET A 1 -11.32 2.06 12.78
C MET A 1 -9.86 2.03 12.33
N LEU A 2 -9.47 2.69 11.22
CA LEU A 2 -8.07 2.72 10.73
C LEU A 2 -7.05 3.20 11.78
N VAL A 3 -7.32 4.32 12.44
CA VAL A 3 -6.40 4.90 13.45
C VAL A 3 -6.48 4.20 14.81
N GLY A 4 -7.54 3.44 15.07
CA GLY A 4 -7.81 2.86 16.39
C GLY A 4 -7.31 1.43 16.57
N TYR A 5 -6.91 0.76 15.50
CA TYR A 5 -6.47 -0.63 15.57
C TYR A 5 -5.12 -0.77 16.26
N ARG A 6 -5.03 -1.78 17.13
CA ARG A 6 -3.84 -2.20 17.86
C ARG A 6 -3.85 -3.73 17.95
N ALA A 7 -2.70 -4.35 17.75
CA ALA A 7 -2.49 -5.78 17.92
C ALA A 7 -1.00 -6.03 18.20
N ASP A 8 -0.68 -7.18 18.77
CA ASP A 8 0.70 -7.56 19.04
C ASP A 8 1.50 -7.70 17.75
N HIS A 9 2.69 -7.08 17.74
CA HIS A 9 3.61 -7.12 16.60
C HIS A 9 3.00 -6.54 15.30
N VAL A 10 2.17 -5.51 15.46
CA VAL A 10 1.60 -4.73 14.37
C VAL A 10 1.86 -3.25 14.63
N PHE A 11 2.51 -2.60 13.69
CA PHE A 11 2.66 -1.14 13.67
C PHE A 11 1.51 -0.52 12.89
N ASN A 12 0.94 0.57 13.42
CA ASN A 12 -0.11 1.36 12.79
C ASN A 12 0.47 2.68 12.22
N PRO A 13 0.81 2.73 10.92
CA PRO A 13 1.32 3.93 10.25
C PRO A 13 0.45 5.17 10.43
N TRP A 14 -0.86 5.01 10.66
CA TRP A 14 -1.79 6.13 10.77
C TRP A 14 -2.00 6.57 12.21
N ASN A 15 -1.37 5.98 13.22
CA ASN A 15 -1.57 6.42 14.61
C ASN A 15 -0.34 6.30 15.50
N GLU A 16 0.68 5.57 15.06
CA GLU A 16 1.87 5.30 15.85
C GLU A 16 3.09 6.00 15.27
N ILE A 17 4.08 6.19 16.12
CA ILE A 17 5.37 6.80 15.82
C ILE A 17 6.42 5.70 15.95
N ASN A 18 7.28 5.53 14.96
CA ASN A 18 8.40 4.61 15.08
C ASN A 18 9.58 5.30 15.77
N CYS A 19 9.95 4.83 16.97
CA CYS A 19 11.00 5.46 17.76
C CYS A 19 12.43 5.08 17.33
N PHE A 20 12.62 3.98 16.59
CA PHE A 20 13.94 3.46 16.24
C PHE A 20 14.66 4.30 15.17
N TYR A 21 13.91 4.91 14.24
CA TYR A 21 14.50 5.72 13.16
C TYR A 21 14.03 7.17 13.16
N GLN A 22 13.67 7.73 14.33
CA GLN A 22 13.17 9.10 14.52
C GLN A 22 12.17 9.53 13.45
N ASP A 23 10.89 9.29 13.72
CA ASP A 23 9.80 9.50 12.78
C ASP A 23 9.31 10.96 12.76
N HIS A 24 10.02 11.81 12.01
CA HIS A 24 9.74 13.24 11.87
C HIS A 24 8.39 13.47 11.21
N GLY A 25 7.50 14.24 11.84
CA GLY A 25 6.12 14.45 11.36
C GLY A 25 5.16 13.27 11.63
N GLY A 26 5.70 12.09 11.95
CA GLY A 26 4.95 10.97 12.50
C GLY A 26 3.77 10.51 11.64
N TYR A 27 2.75 10.01 12.32
CA TYR A 27 1.52 9.55 11.69
C TYR A 27 0.74 10.70 11.02
N LEU A 28 0.91 11.96 11.44
CA LEU A 28 0.21 13.10 10.83
C LEU A 28 0.69 13.32 9.39
N ALA A 29 2.00 13.30 9.16
CA ALA A 29 2.56 13.41 7.82
C ALA A 29 2.13 12.24 6.92
N ARG A 30 2.04 11.01 7.47
CA ARG A 30 1.53 9.85 6.73
C ARG A 30 0.05 9.96 6.38
N ARG A 31 -0.78 10.50 7.29
CA ARG A 31 -2.20 10.76 7.01
C ARG A 31 -2.36 11.79 5.90
N GLU A 32 -1.60 12.89 5.94
CA GLU A 32 -1.63 13.92 4.90
C GLU A 32 -1.29 13.34 3.52
N ARG A 33 -0.20 12.55 3.44
CA ARG A 33 0.16 11.87 2.19
C ARG A 33 -0.89 10.90 1.70
N LEU A 34 -1.56 10.19 2.60
CA LEU A 34 -2.65 9.30 2.22
C LEU A 34 -3.83 10.10 1.65
N LEU A 35 -4.19 11.23 2.27
CA LEU A 35 -5.26 12.11 1.77
C LEU A 35 -4.92 12.64 0.37
N GLN A 36 -3.70 13.14 0.16
CA GLN A 36 -3.22 13.59 -1.15
C GLN A 36 -3.24 12.46 -2.19
N HIS A 37 -2.81 11.25 -1.82
CA HIS A 37 -2.85 10.10 -2.72
C HIS A 37 -4.27 9.74 -3.15
N MET A 38 -5.24 9.90 -2.25
CA MET A 38 -6.66 9.63 -2.47
C MET A 38 -7.39 10.76 -3.23
N ASP A 39 -6.76 11.90 -3.45
CA ASP A 39 -7.37 13.05 -4.13
C ASP A 39 -7.37 12.88 -5.66
N CYS A 40 -8.12 11.89 -6.15
CA CYS A 40 -8.39 11.69 -7.58
C CYS A 40 -9.69 10.95 -7.87
N ASP A 41 -10.18 11.06 -9.11
CA ASP A 41 -11.22 10.18 -9.64
C ASP A 41 -10.59 8.86 -10.12
N ALA A 42 -10.36 7.95 -9.17
CA ALA A 42 -9.67 6.70 -9.44
C ALA A 42 -10.48 5.78 -10.38
N LYS A 43 -9.79 5.21 -11.38
CA LYS A 43 -10.31 4.17 -12.27
C LYS A 43 -9.82 2.78 -11.89
N LEU A 44 -8.77 2.71 -11.08
CA LEU A 44 -8.16 1.46 -10.61
C LEU A 44 -7.85 1.55 -9.13
N ILE A 45 -8.25 0.51 -8.39
CA ILE A 45 -7.76 0.22 -7.04
C ILE A 45 -6.84 -1.00 -7.15
N LEU A 46 -5.56 -0.82 -6.85
CA LEU A 46 -4.66 -1.96 -6.59
C LEU A 46 -4.60 -2.25 -5.09
N CYS A 47 -4.99 -3.46 -4.71
CA CYS A 47 -5.01 -3.89 -3.32
C CYS A 47 -3.90 -4.90 -3.05
N GLY A 48 -2.95 -4.56 -2.18
CA GLY A 48 -1.87 -5.43 -1.71
C GLY A 48 -2.23 -6.22 -0.44
N GLU A 49 -1.29 -7.02 0.05
CA GLU A 49 -1.46 -7.81 1.27
C GLU A 49 -1.41 -6.93 2.53
N ALA A 50 -0.26 -6.31 2.78
CA ALA A 50 0.01 -5.45 3.93
C ALA A 50 1.17 -4.48 3.63
N PRO A 51 1.27 -3.34 4.34
CA PRO A 51 2.45 -2.49 4.31
C PRO A 51 3.76 -3.27 4.56
N GLY A 52 4.78 -2.97 3.76
CA GLY A 52 6.15 -3.39 4.04
C GLY A 52 6.89 -2.39 4.93
N TYR A 53 7.86 -2.89 5.73
CA TYR A 53 8.68 -2.07 6.62
C TYR A 53 9.55 -1.03 5.90
N GLN A 54 9.85 -1.24 4.60
CA GLN A 54 10.64 -0.32 3.76
C GLN A 54 9.78 0.62 2.90
N GLY A 55 8.46 0.58 3.08
CA GLY A 55 7.50 1.21 2.18
C GLY A 55 6.47 2.03 2.94
N CYS A 56 5.22 1.59 2.84
CA CYS A 56 4.04 2.23 3.40
C CYS A 56 4.16 2.53 4.90
N ALA A 57 4.93 1.73 5.66
CA ALA A 57 5.22 2.03 7.06
C ALA A 57 5.80 3.45 7.29
N TRP A 58 6.56 3.96 6.31
CA TRP A 58 7.19 5.29 6.36
C TRP A 58 6.53 6.29 5.42
N SER A 59 6.16 5.86 4.21
CA SER A 59 5.57 6.76 3.22
C SER A 59 4.14 7.17 3.59
N GLY A 60 3.39 6.31 4.29
CA GLY A 60 1.96 6.47 4.53
C GLY A 60 1.08 6.00 3.36
N VAL A 61 1.67 5.58 2.25
CA VAL A 61 0.97 5.16 1.03
C VAL A 61 1.34 3.73 0.65
N PRO A 62 0.37 2.83 0.43
CA PRO A 62 0.61 1.47 -0.05
C PRO A 62 1.47 1.42 -1.31
N PHE A 63 2.34 0.41 -1.42
CA PHE A 63 3.33 0.27 -2.49
C PHE A 63 4.14 1.55 -2.79
N THR A 64 4.44 2.34 -1.76
CA THR A 64 5.23 3.57 -1.91
C THR A 64 6.32 3.60 -0.85
N SER A 65 7.54 3.97 -1.23
CA SER A 65 8.70 4.09 -0.34
C SER A 65 9.20 5.53 -0.28
N GLU A 66 9.95 5.88 0.76
CA GLU A 66 10.53 7.23 0.89
C GLU A 66 11.37 7.61 -0.32
N ARG A 67 12.13 6.65 -0.90
CA ARG A 67 12.92 6.89 -2.10
C ARG A 67 12.07 7.43 -3.25
N LEU A 68 10.89 6.85 -3.49
CA LEU A 68 9.99 7.28 -4.57
C LEU A 68 9.43 8.68 -4.31
N LEU A 69 9.12 9.01 -3.04
CA LEU A 69 8.69 10.36 -2.66
C LEU A 69 9.83 11.39 -2.88
N CYS A 70 11.04 11.08 -2.44
CA CYS A 70 12.22 11.94 -2.61
C CYS A 70 12.51 12.23 -4.09
N GLU A 71 12.33 11.21 -4.94
CA GLU A 71 12.51 11.30 -6.39
C GLU A 71 11.31 11.92 -7.13
N ARG A 72 10.28 12.40 -6.40
CA ARG A 72 9.05 12.98 -6.94
C ARG A 72 8.34 12.07 -7.97
N GLN A 73 8.36 10.75 -7.72
CA GLN A 73 7.75 9.74 -8.59
C GLN A 73 6.31 9.38 -8.18
N ILE A 74 5.72 10.05 -7.20
CA ILE A 74 4.38 9.75 -6.73
C ILE A 74 3.46 10.92 -7.10
N PRO A 75 2.43 10.71 -7.94
CA PRO A 75 1.51 11.78 -8.33
C PRO A 75 0.75 12.28 -7.11
N ARG A 76 0.28 13.53 -7.18
CA ARG A 76 -0.55 14.24 -6.17
C ARG A 76 0.14 14.56 -4.83
N ILE A 77 1.24 13.88 -4.50
CA ILE A 77 1.96 14.11 -3.25
C ILE A 77 3.03 15.18 -3.44
N ASP A 78 2.76 16.41 -3.00
CA ASP A 78 3.70 17.53 -3.11
C ASP A 78 4.67 17.59 -1.92
N THR A 79 5.40 16.49 -1.69
CA THR A 79 6.52 16.50 -0.75
C THR A 79 7.62 15.53 -1.15
N ALA A 80 8.86 16.00 -1.09
CA ALA A 80 10.06 15.17 -1.17
C ALA A 80 10.64 14.85 0.22
N ALA A 81 9.96 15.25 1.30
CA ALA A 81 10.45 15.07 2.66
C ALA A 81 10.47 13.59 3.06
N ARG A 82 11.46 13.22 3.87
CA ARG A 82 11.52 11.91 4.52
C ARG A 82 11.02 12.02 5.95
N LEU A 83 10.46 10.93 6.47
CA LEU A 83 10.07 10.86 7.87
C LEU A 83 11.12 10.13 8.70
N SER A 84 11.86 9.18 8.10
CA SER A 84 12.95 8.49 8.79
C SER A 84 14.25 9.32 8.80
N SER A 85 15.03 9.19 9.86
CA SER A 85 16.36 9.82 10.02
C SER A 85 17.53 9.01 9.45
N ARG A 86 17.24 7.96 8.67
CA ARG A 86 18.29 7.11 8.07
C ARG A 86 19.17 7.90 7.12
N SER A 87 20.43 7.46 6.99
CA SER A 87 21.38 8.03 6.03
C SER A 87 20.90 7.89 4.57
N ARG A 88 20.13 6.85 4.27
CA ARG A 88 19.50 6.63 2.96
C ARG A 88 17.98 6.46 3.10
N PRO A 89 17.18 6.97 2.16
CA PRO A 89 15.74 6.75 2.15
C PRO A 89 15.41 5.25 2.16
N TRP A 90 14.32 4.87 2.82
CA TRP A 90 13.77 3.53 2.61
C TRP A 90 13.40 3.31 1.14
N SER A 91 13.74 2.14 0.63
CA SER A 91 13.49 1.73 -0.75
C SER A 91 12.88 0.35 -0.76
N GLU A 92 11.71 0.22 -1.36
CA GLU A 92 11.00 -1.03 -1.52
C GLU A 92 10.99 -1.45 -3.00
N PRO A 93 11.61 -2.59 -3.39
CA PRO A 93 11.63 -3.05 -4.77
C PRO A 93 10.23 -3.26 -5.36
N SER A 94 9.30 -3.84 -4.57
CA SER A 94 7.91 -4.06 -5.00
C SER A 94 7.20 -2.76 -5.31
N ALA A 95 7.32 -1.73 -4.45
CA ALA A 95 6.80 -0.38 -4.71
C ALA A 95 7.34 0.20 -6.03
N THR A 96 8.65 0.06 -6.25
CA THR A 96 9.30 0.56 -7.46
C THR A 96 8.73 -0.10 -8.72
N THR A 97 8.51 -1.42 -8.68
CA THR A 97 7.90 -2.15 -9.80
C THR A 97 6.45 -1.73 -10.03
N VAL A 98 5.65 -1.60 -8.97
CA VAL A 98 4.24 -1.17 -9.09
C VAL A 98 4.14 0.18 -9.81
N TRP A 99 4.84 1.20 -9.31
CA TRP A 99 4.79 2.53 -9.91
C TRP A 99 5.36 2.56 -11.33
N LYS A 100 6.49 1.89 -11.60
CA LYS A 100 7.04 1.80 -12.97
C LYS A 100 6.04 1.19 -13.96
N THR A 101 5.32 0.15 -13.56
CA THR A 101 4.28 -0.46 -14.39
C THR A 101 3.11 0.49 -14.58
N LEU A 102 2.63 1.15 -13.52
CA LEU A 102 1.53 2.13 -13.63
C LEU A 102 1.88 3.27 -14.60
N TYR A 103 3.07 3.84 -14.52
CA TYR A 103 3.53 4.86 -15.47
C TYR A 103 3.60 4.33 -16.90
N ARG A 104 4.17 3.13 -17.10
CA ARG A 104 4.27 2.51 -18.43
C ARG A 104 2.90 2.31 -19.07
N LEU A 105 1.88 1.98 -18.27
CA LEU A 105 0.53 1.75 -18.74
C LEU A 105 -0.33 3.04 -18.79
N GLY A 106 0.21 4.20 -18.40
CA GLY A 106 -0.55 5.45 -18.35
C GLY A 106 -1.62 5.49 -17.25
N LEU A 107 -1.46 4.71 -16.19
CA LEU A 107 -2.45 4.52 -15.12
C LEU A 107 -2.08 5.24 -13.81
N ALA A 108 -0.91 5.86 -13.71
CA ALA A 108 -0.39 6.41 -12.45
C ALA A 108 -1.33 7.47 -11.83
N ASP A 109 -1.86 8.38 -12.64
CA ASP A 109 -2.72 9.47 -12.17
C ASP A 109 -4.14 9.01 -11.79
N SER A 110 -4.61 7.89 -12.34
CA SER A 110 -5.96 7.36 -12.12
C SER A 110 -5.98 6.11 -11.24
N THR A 111 -4.87 5.79 -10.56
CA THR A 111 -4.77 4.62 -9.67
C THR A 111 -4.63 5.06 -8.21
N VAL A 112 -5.42 4.42 -7.35
CA VAL A 112 -5.22 4.44 -5.91
C VAL A 112 -4.77 3.06 -5.42
N LEU A 113 -4.01 3.06 -4.34
CA LEU A 113 -3.29 1.91 -3.81
C LEU A 113 -3.76 1.67 -2.38
N TRP A 114 -4.14 0.44 -2.08
CA TRP A 114 -4.61 0.03 -0.76
C TRP A 114 -4.02 -1.32 -0.33
N ASN A 115 -4.26 -1.74 0.91
CA ASN A 115 -3.89 -3.07 1.41
C ASN A 115 -5.08 -3.74 2.11
N ALA A 116 -5.19 -5.06 1.96
CA ALA A 116 -6.20 -5.88 2.61
C ALA A 116 -6.07 -5.85 4.14
N PHE A 117 -4.84 -5.96 4.65
CA PHE A 117 -4.52 -5.62 6.03
C PHE A 117 -3.79 -4.28 6.02
N PRO A 118 -4.45 -3.17 6.41
CA PRO A 118 -3.86 -1.86 6.23
C PRO A 118 -2.67 -1.64 7.16
N TRP A 119 -2.54 -2.34 8.28
CA TRP A 119 -1.45 -2.13 9.26
C TRP A 119 -0.22 -2.99 8.98
N HIS A 120 0.96 -2.60 9.49
CA HIS A 120 2.23 -3.27 9.19
C HIS A 120 2.52 -4.41 10.18
N PRO A 121 2.36 -5.69 9.80
CA PRO A 121 2.74 -6.82 10.64
C PRO A 121 4.24 -7.07 10.55
N HIS A 122 4.88 -7.22 11.70
CA HIS A 122 6.30 -7.50 11.81
C HIS A 122 6.56 -8.75 12.66
N LYS A 123 7.82 -9.23 12.65
CA LYS A 123 8.24 -10.32 13.54
C LYS A 123 8.37 -9.79 14.97
N PRO A 124 8.14 -10.65 15.98
CA PRO A 124 8.37 -10.28 17.38
C PRO A 124 9.75 -9.67 17.57
N ASN A 125 9.81 -8.52 18.24
CA ASN A 125 11.05 -7.77 18.55
C ASN A 125 11.86 -7.29 17.34
N ILE A 126 11.33 -7.36 16.11
CA ILE A 126 12.01 -6.90 14.90
C ILE A 126 11.03 -6.08 14.04
N GLU A 127 10.87 -4.79 14.36
CA GLU A 127 9.96 -3.90 13.62
C GLU A 127 10.37 -3.71 12.16
N SER A 128 11.67 -3.76 11.86
CA SER A 128 12.21 -3.68 10.50
C SER A 128 12.13 -5.03 9.77
N SER A 129 10.99 -5.71 9.85
CA SER A 129 10.77 -6.99 9.19
C SER A 129 9.32 -7.13 8.74
N ASN A 130 9.10 -7.95 7.71
CA ASN A 130 7.76 -8.30 7.29
C ASN A 130 7.36 -9.66 7.89
N ARG A 131 6.11 -9.75 8.32
CA ARG A 131 5.41 -11.01 8.61
C ARG A 131 4.15 -11.08 7.75
N LYS A 132 3.71 -12.26 7.36
CA LYS A 132 2.40 -12.43 6.73
C LYS A 132 1.29 -12.14 7.77
N PRO A 133 0.27 -11.30 7.47
CA PRO A 133 -0.86 -11.13 8.37
C PRO A 133 -1.65 -12.44 8.50
N THR A 134 -2.19 -12.68 9.70
CA THR A 134 -3.08 -13.80 9.98
C THR A 134 -4.45 -13.56 9.34
N SER A 135 -5.26 -14.62 9.21
CA SER A 135 -6.62 -14.49 8.69
C SER A 135 -7.49 -13.56 9.53
N ALA A 136 -7.31 -13.56 10.86
CA ALA A 136 -8.03 -12.66 11.77
C ALA A 136 -7.60 -11.20 11.61
N GLU A 137 -6.30 -10.95 11.43
CA GLU A 137 -5.76 -9.63 11.11
C GLU A 137 -6.33 -9.10 9.78
N VAL A 138 -6.31 -9.92 8.73
CA VAL A 138 -6.92 -9.55 7.43
C VAL A 138 -8.41 -9.28 7.58
N ALA A 139 -9.14 -10.09 8.35
CA ALA A 139 -10.57 -9.88 8.61
C ALA A 139 -10.85 -8.53 9.28
N ALA A 140 -9.99 -8.06 10.18
CA ALA A 140 -10.12 -6.74 10.81
C ALA A 140 -9.95 -5.56 9.82
N GLY A 141 -9.31 -5.80 8.67
CA GLY A 141 -9.14 -4.80 7.61
C GLY A 141 -10.29 -4.75 6.59
N VAL A 142 -11.16 -5.77 6.56
CA VAL A 142 -12.22 -5.93 5.54
C VAL A 142 -13.17 -4.73 5.49
N ASP A 143 -13.70 -4.30 6.63
CA ASP A 143 -14.62 -3.17 6.70
C ASP A 143 -13.98 -1.87 6.21
N ILE A 144 -12.69 -1.68 6.45
CA ILE A 144 -11.93 -0.51 6.00
C ILE A 144 -11.74 -0.58 4.49
N LEU A 145 -11.40 -1.76 3.95
CA LEU A 145 -11.28 -1.97 2.51
C LEU A 145 -12.61 -1.69 1.79
N SER A 146 -13.75 -2.17 2.32
CA SER A 146 -15.07 -1.88 1.76
C SER A 146 -15.39 -0.39 1.74
N ARG A 147 -15.11 0.32 2.84
CA ARG A 147 -15.30 1.78 2.92
C ARG A 147 -14.38 2.52 1.96
N PHE A 148 -13.11 2.12 1.87
CA PHE A 148 -12.15 2.69 0.93
C PHE A 148 -12.61 2.50 -0.52
N ALA A 149 -13.02 1.29 -0.88
CA ALA A 149 -13.52 1.00 -2.23
C ALA A 149 -14.81 1.78 -2.55
N SER A 150 -15.68 2.02 -1.57
CA SER A 150 -16.92 2.78 -1.78
C SER A 150 -16.69 4.25 -2.15
N LEU A 151 -15.49 4.79 -1.92
CA LEU A 151 -15.10 6.13 -2.38
C LEU A 151 -14.93 6.20 -3.90
N TYR A 152 -14.71 5.05 -4.57
CA TYR A 152 -14.46 4.97 -6.01
C TYR A 152 -15.39 3.92 -6.64
N PRO A 153 -16.71 4.17 -6.69
CA PRO A 153 -17.69 3.17 -7.12
C PRO A 153 -17.50 2.66 -8.56
N ASN A 154 -16.79 3.44 -9.39
CA ASN A 154 -16.51 3.09 -10.79
C ASN A 154 -15.11 2.49 -11.00
N ALA A 155 -14.30 2.35 -9.93
CA ALA A 155 -12.95 1.82 -10.05
C ALA A 155 -12.97 0.29 -10.17
N ARG A 156 -12.13 -0.24 -11.06
CA ARG A 156 -11.84 -1.68 -11.11
C ARG A 156 -10.95 -2.04 -9.93
N ILE A 157 -11.30 -3.08 -9.18
CA ILE A 157 -10.49 -3.55 -8.05
C ILE A 157 -9.64 -4.74 -8.52
N VAL A 158 -8.32 -4.59 -8.46
CA VAL A 158 -7.37 -5.64 -8.80
C VAL A 158 -6.55 -6.03 -7.56
N ALA A 159 -6.54 -7.32 -7.26
CA ALA A 159 -5.75 -7.87 -6.17
C ALA A 159 -4.29 -8.08 -6.60
N VAL A 160 -3.34 -7.70 -5.75
CA VAL A 160 -1.92 -7.99 -5.92
C VAL A 160 -1.54 -9.10 -4.94
N GLY A 161 -1.57 -10.34 -5.44
CA GLY A 161 -1.34 -11.56 -4.65
C GLY A 161 -2.61 -12.18 -4.07
N ARG A 162 -2.45 -13.41 -3.54
CA ARG A 162 -3.57 -14.26 -3.11
C ARG A 162 -4.30 -13.71 -1.88
N VAL A 163 -3.58 -13.21 -0.88
CA VAL A 163 -4.21 -12.72 0.37
C VAL A 163 -5.14 -11.54 0.09
N ALA A 164 -4.72 -10.61 -0.79
CA ALA A 164 -5.57 -9.51 -1.21
C ALA A 164 -6.81 -9.99 -1.97
N ALA A 165 -6.66 -10.95 -2.88
CA ALA A 165 -7.77 -11.53 -3.63
C ALA A 165 -8.80 -12.16 -2.70
N ASP A 166 -8.36 -12.98 -1.75
CA ASP A 166 -9.24 -13.65 -0.80
C ASP A 166 -9.94 -12.62 0.13
N ALA A 167 -9.26 -11.55 0.52
CA ALA A 167 -9.84 -10.49 1.34
C ALA A 167 -10.92 -9.69 0.60
N ILE A 168 -10.68 -9.33 -0.67
CA ILE A 168 -11.67 -8.65 -1.52
C ILE A 168 -12.89 -9.54 -1.72
N GLN A 169 -12.70 -10.83 -2.04
CA GLN A 169 -13.81 -11.76 -2.20
C GLN A 169 -14.65 -11.90 -0.93
N ARG A 170 -14.02 -12.03 0.25
CA ARG A 170 -14.72 -12.10 1.54
C ARG A 170 -15.47 -10.81 1.88
N SER A 171 -15.00 -9.66 1.40
CA SER A 171 -15.65 -8.36 1.60
C SER A 171 -16.91 -8.16 0.73
N GLY A 172 -17.17 -9.06 -0.23
CA GLY A 172 -18.27 -8.93 -1.18
C GLY A 172 -18.03 -7.87 -2.27
N LEU A 173 -16.82 -7.31 -2.35
CA LEU A 173 -16.45 -6.34 -3.38
C LEU A 173 -16.21 -7.03 -4.75
N PRO A 174 -16.55 -6.37 -5.86
CA PRO A 174 -16.33 -6.92 -7.20
C PRO A 174 -14.83 -6.97 -7.51
N LEU A 175 -14.29 -8.18 -7.66
CA LEU A 175 -12.90 -8.40 -8.04
C LEU A 175 -12.77 -8.46 -9.57
N ALA A 176 -12.10 -7.47 -10.17
CA ALA A 176 -11.84 -7.43 -11.61
C ALA A 176 -10.78 -8.46 -12.04
N GLY A 177 -9.87 -8.82 -11.13
CA GLY A 177 -8.85 -9.83 -11.37
C GLY A 177 -7.78 -9.82 -10.30
N ALA A 178 -6.88 -10.80 -10.35
CA ALA A 178 -5.72 -10.89 -9.46
C ALA A 178 -4.44 -11.03 -10.27
N VAL A 179 -3.39 -10.31 -9.85
CA VAL A 179 -2.06 -10.35 -10.46
C VAL A 179 -1.03 -10.91 -9.47
N ARG A 180 0.07 -11.45 -10.00
CA ARG A 180 1.19 -11.92 -9.17
C ARG A 180 1.82 -10.74 -8.43
N HIS A 181 2.16 -10.92 -7.15
CA HIS A 181 2.89 -9.90 -6.39
C HIS A 181 4.30 -9.71 -6.95
N PRO A 182 4.80 -8.47 -7.12
CA PRO A 182 6.08 -8.19 -7.79
C PRO A 182 7.35 -8.60 -7.02
N SER A 183 7.21 -9.12 -5.80
CA SER A 183 8.33 -9.64 -4.99
C SER A 183 8.80 -11.01 -5.49
N TYR A 184 9.99 -11.44 -5.05
CA TYR A 184 10.52 -12.80 -5.28
C TYR A 184 10.48 -13.21 -6.76
N GLY A 185 10.94 -12.32 -7.64
CA GLY A 185 10.98 -12.55 -9.09
C GLY A 185 9.69 -12.26 -9.85
N GLY A 186 8.56 -12.00 -9.18
CA GLY A 186 7.24 -11.84 -9.82
C GLY A 186 7.00 -10.52 -10.57
N ALA A 187 8.03 -9.72 -10.80
CA ALA A 187 7.91 -8.40 -11.44
C ALA A 187 7.43 -8.47 -12.91
N PRO A 188 7.95 -9.38 -13.76
CA PRO A 188 7.45 -9.54 -15.12
C PRO A 188 5.97 -9.95 -15.15
N GLU A 189 5.57 -10.93 -14.35
CA GLU A 189 4.21 -11.46 -14.30
C GLU A 189 3.22 -10.45 -13.74
N PHE A 190 3.63 -9.62 -12.77
CA PHE A 190 2.85 -8.48 -12.31
C PHE A 190 2.54 -7.52 -13.47
N ALA A 191 3.57 -7.13 -14.24
CA ALA A 191 3.41 -6.17 -15.32
C ALA A 191 2.54 -6.71 -16.46
N VAL A 192 2.78 -7.95 -16.89
CA VAL A 192 1.98 -8.61 -17.93
C VAL A 192 0.54 -8.82 -17.47
N GLY A 193 0.34 -9.30 -16.24
CA GLY A 193 -0.98 -9.56 -15.69
C GLY A 193 -1.80 -8.28 -15.55
N LEU A 194 -1.20 -7.18 -15.08
CA LEU A 194 -1.90 -5.92 -14.96
C LEU A 194 -2.27 -5.34 -16.34
N ALA A 195 -1.34 -5.40 -17.30
CA ALA A 195 -1.63 -4.95 -18.67
C ALA A 195 -2.79 -5.73 -19.30
N ALA A 196 -2.82 -7.06 -19.14
CA ALA A 196 -3.89 -7.91 -19.66
C ALA A 196 -5.26 -7.57 -19.03
N LEU A 197 -5.30 -7.30 -17.72
CA LEU A 197 -6.54 -6.90 -17.05
C LEU A 197 -7.02 -5.53 -17.52
N MET A 198 -6.14 -4.59 -17.84
CA MET A 198 -6.55 -3.23 -18.23
C MET A 198 -6.92 -3.10 -19.71
N ALA A 199 -6.61 -4.12 -20.52
CA ALA A 199 -7.01 -4.21 -21.92
C ALA A 199 -8.40 -4.83 -22.13
N SER A 200 -9.01 -5.41 -21.08
CA SER A 200 -10.37 -5.98 -21.09
C SER A 200 -11.42 -5.01 -20.58
#